data_AF-M4SYW5-F1
#
_entry.id   AF-M4SYW5-F1
#
_cell.length_a   1.000
_cell.length_b   1.000
_cell.length_c   1.000
_cell.angle_alpha   90.00
_cell.angle_beta   90.00
_cell.angle_gamma   90.00
#
_symmetry.space_group_name_H-M   'P 1'
#
loop_
_entity.id
_entity.type
_entity.pdbx_description
1 polymer ?
#
loop_
_entity_poly.entity_id
_entity_poly.type
_entity_poly.pdbx_seq_one_letter_code
_entity_poly.pdbx_strand_id
1 'polypeptide(L)'
;MFSTAVLAIILTARNSDAAGENAREFAALCGLYKMFAQPISKPLVSEDSTNAGGGQTVKQAVSAIVEDIYKLNLTVIGPEAKAVLADDATYKQWEKVVSDKKHGHFKISTQDELDVLKRLLKATQGQAAETFKKKFNLPLPEARRIALAPIFDHLTTRVVELAKKAENLDTAMNEQANQAAQAFAEALYGTELKKTAGEGNSNPTEVGSKLSATNFPFDNSDRDTVCKTASETKDKAGYSLVTDMVCLCSVKSTGTRGGVCSNPADGTITYIDDRTQKQLAHGNFLRLMATCSKLVPKAPPLTPERIHSALAEFLGLLGTNFRGVTGNAATSGHDPANRGILGVYDLHTTNKGQCASDYTEGTAAQNKGVCISYTEQLAKPTGIPWMAAARTGAMHLKKLKRLFTQATPFIAQSVSIQHQMESLLLMGHLLTPAPTRGPEAASNQPSVEEQNKCKAATNKTVEGCEAIGCGYDENKKECKPKTGTENTVETGTGDGAPGAAASAGCATHKDKTTCENDKKGDKQNCAWRKGKDGETDEPEKEKCRNGSFLVTKKLAMNSASFVSFVAI
;
A
#
# COMPACT_ATOMS: atom_id res chain seq x y z
N MET A 1 23.56 -5.87 0.17
CA MET A 1 23.95 -7.17 0.75
C MET A 1 22.81 -7.65 1.62
N PHE A 2 21.94 -8.50 1.07
CA PHE A 2 20.87 -9.14 1.84
C PHE A 2 21.24 -10.62 1.97
N SER A 3 21.63 -11.03 3.17
CA SER A 3 21.86 -12.43 3.49
C SER A 3 20.51 -13.16 3.49
N THR A 4 20.21 -13.86 2.40
CA THR A 4 19.16 -14.88 2.38
C THR A 4 19.59 -16.03 3.27
N ALA A 5 19.07 -16.07 4.50
CA ALA A 5 19.18 -17.22 5.36
C ALA A 5 18.36 -18.37 4.75
N VAL A 6 19.03 -19.21 3.96
CA VAL A 6 18.50 -20.51 3.53
C VAL A 6 18.45 -21.39 4.77
N LEU A 7 17.25 -21.61 5.31
CA LEU A 7 17.03 -22.54 6.40
C LEU A 7 17.13 -23.96 5.83
N ALA A 8 18.35 -24.48 5.70
CA ALA A 8 18.58 -25.88 5.39
C ALA A 8 18.20 -26.73 6.60
N ILE A 9 17.02 -27.36 6.55
CA ILE A 9 16.65 -28.40 7.52
C ILE A 9 17.49 -29.63 7.17
N ILE A 10 18.63 -29.79 7.87
CA ILE A 10 19.45 -31.00 7.80
C ILE A 10 18.74 -32.06 8.65
N LEU A 11 17.91 -32.89 8.00
CA LEU A 11 17.46 -34.16 8.56
C LEU A 11 18.61 -35.17 8.35
N THR A 12 19.33 -35.46 9.43
CA THR A 12 20.35 -36.52 9.46
C THR A 12 19.69 -37.86 9.15
N ALA A 13 20.23 -38.60 8.17
CA ALA A 13 19.82 -39.95 7.83
C ALA A 13 19.90 -40.86 9.06
N ARG A 14 18.74 -41.28 9.58
CA ARG A 14 18.65 -42.37 10.55
C ARG A 14 18.57 -43.68 9.77
N ASN A 15 19.73 -44.26 9.48
CA ASN A 15 19.82 -45.65 9.07
C ASN A 15 19.82 -46.52 10.33
N SER A 16 18.65 -47.07 10.71
CA SER A 16 18.49 -48.42 11.30
C SER A 16 17.14 -48.71 11.96
N ASP A 17 16.25 -47.73 12.18
CA ASP A 17 14.92 -47.97 12.77
C ASP A 17 13.80 -47.66 11.79
N ALA A 18 12.76 -48.50 11.75
CA ALA A 18 11.73 -48.50 10.73
C ALA A 18 10.82 -47.24 10.66
N ALA A 19 10.97 -46.30 11.58
CA ALA A 19 10.10 -45.14 11.75
C ALA A 19 10.60 -43.86 11.06
N GLY A 20 9.68 -43.07 10.52
CA GLY A 20 9.93 -41.70 10.05
C GLY A 20 10.53 -41.56 8.65
N GLU A 21 10.39 -42.56 7.79
CA GLU A 21 10.98 -42.56 6.44
C GLU A 21 10.41 -41.50 5.49
N ASN A 22 9.12 -41.19 5.63
CA ASN A 22 8.45 -40.11 4.92
C ASN A 22 8.44 -38.81 5.72
N ALA A 23 9.16 -38.72 6.84
CA ALA A 23 9.11 -37.53 7.70
C ALA A 23 9.57 -36.26 6.97
N ARG A 24 10.51 -36.38 6.00
CA ARG A 24 11.00 -35.26 5.20
C ARG A 24 9.92 -34.74 4.25
N GLU A 25 9.30 -35.62 3.48
CA GLU A 25 8.22 -35.33 2.54
C GLU A 25 6.99 -34.81 3.28
N PHE A 26 6.66 -35.44 4.41
CA PHE A 26 5.56 -35.02 5.25
C PHE A 26 5.81 -33.64 5.87
N ALA A 27 7.03 -33.34 6.34
CA ALA A 27 7.37 -32.00 6.82
C ALA A 27 7.21 -30.92 5.73
N ALA A 28 7.55 -31.24 4.48
CA ALA A 28 7.33 -30.32 3.35
C ALA A 28 5.82 -30.07 3.12
N LEU A 29 4.99 -31.13 3.13
CA LEU A 29 3.53 -30.99 3.06
C LEU A 29 2.95 -30.22 4.25
N CYS A 30 3.44 -30.44 5.47
CA CYS A 30 3.06 -29.66 6.66
C CYS A 30 3.40 -28.17 6.49
N GLY A 31 4.57 -27.87 5.92
CA GLY A 31 5.00 -26.50 5.63
C GLY A 31 4.07 -25.81 4.65
N LEU A 32 3.70 -26.49 3.56
CA LEU A 32 2.73 -26.01 2.57
C LEU A 32 1.33 -25.86 3.20
N TYR A 33 0.88 -26.83 3.98
CA TYR A 33 -0.41 -26.77 4.68
C TYR A 33 -0.48 -25.53 5.57
N LYS A 34 0.49 -25.37 6.48
CA LYS A 34 0.53 -24.22 7.39
C LYS A 34 0.69 -22.90 6.64
N MET A 35 1.40 -22.90 5.51
CA MET A 35 1.51 -21.70 4.69
C MET A 35 0.15 -21.29 4.12
N PHE A 36 -0.54 -22.21 3.45
CA PHE A 36 -1.80 -21.94 2.74
C PHE A 36 -3.01 -21.79 3.67
N ALA A 37 -2.94 -22.34 4.90
CA ALA A 37 -4.01 -22.19 5.88
C ALA A 37 -4.06 -20.78 6.51
N GLN A 38 -3.03 -19.96 6.33
CA GLN A 38 -2.97 -18.61 6.90
C GLN A 38 -4.06 -17.69 6.37
N PRO A 39 -4.59 -16.77 7.21
CA PRO A 39 -5.51 -15.75 6.76
C PRO A 39 -4.83 -14.79 5.77
N ILE A 40 -5.58 -14.36 4.75
CA ILE A 40 -5.05 -13.40 3.78
C ILE A 40 -5.04 -12.01 4.39
N SER A 41 -3.84 -11.54 4.73
CA SER A 41 -3.63 -10.19 5.26
C SER A 41 -3.60 -9.17 4.13
N LYS A 42 -4.45 -8.15 4.23
CA LYS A 42 -4.42 -7.02 3.29
C LYS A 42 -3.32 -6.05 3.70
N PRO A 43 -2.55 -5.49 2.75
CA PRO A 43 -1.60 -4.43 3.07
C PRO A 43 -2.32 -3.23 3.69
N LEU A 44 -1.73 -2.66 4.73
CA LEU A 44 -2.23 -1.48 5.43
C LEU A 44 -1.36 -0.27 5.10
N VAL A 45 -1.96 0.91 5.12
CA VAL A 45 -1.27 2.18 4.92
C VAL A 45 -0.36 2.45 6.14
N SER A 46 0.89 2.81 5.88
CA SER A 46 1.88 3.15 6.90
C SER A 46 1.54 4.44 7.63
N GLU A 47 2.02 4.60 8.87
CA GLU A 47 1.80 5.81 9.67
C GLU A 47 2.33 7.07 8.96
N ASP A 48 3.46 6.93 8.26
CA ASP A 48 4.12 8.04 7.53
C ASP A 48 3.28 8.62 6.38
N SER A 49 2.15 7.99 6.04
CA SER A 49 1.31 8.33 4.89
C SER A 49 -0.05 8.94 5.26
N THR A 50 -0.43 9.04 6.54
CA THR A 50 -1.67 9.72 6.98
C THR A 50 -1.49 10.44 8.32
N ASN A 51 -2.23 11.52 8.53
CA ASN A 51 -2.29 12.23 9.81
C ASN A 51 -3.07 11.45 10.91
N ALA A 52 -3.58 10.25 10.60
CA ALA A 52 -4.57 9.52 11.39
C ALA A 52 -4.03 8.21 12.05
N GLY A 53 -2.70 8.01 12.05
CA GLY A 53 -2.07 6.77 12.52
C GLY A 53 -2.12 5.66 11.45
N GLY A 54 -1.12 4.76 11.45
CA GLY A 54 -1.10 3.68 10.47
C GLY A 54 -2.01 2.51 10.82
N GLY A 55 -1.99 1.49 9.97
CA GLY A 55 -2.84 0.30 10.15
C GLY A 55 -4.24 0.44 9.55
N GLN A 56 -4.47 1.48 8.74
CA GLN A 56 -5.73 1.72 8.03
C GLN A 56 -5.75 1.00 6.68
N THR A 57 -6.93 0.61 6.21
CA THR A 57 -7.11 0.22 4.80
C THR A 57 -6.98 1.45 3.88
N VAL A 58 -6.81 1.22 2.57
CA VAL A 58 -6.74 2.31 1.59
C VAL A 58 -8.01 3.15 1.65
N LYS A 59 -9.19 2.49 1.67
CA LYS A 59 -10.47 3.18 1.80
C LYS A 59 -10.55 4.05 3.06
N GLN A 60 -10.21 3.49 4.23
CA GLN A 60 -10.24 4.24 5.49
C GLN A 60 -9.32 5.47 5.46
N ALA A 61 -8.11 5.31 4.94
CA ALA A 61 -7.14 6.39 4.82
C ALA A 61 -7.66 7.53 3.94
N VAL A 62 -8.20 7.24 2.75
CA VAL A 62 -8.71 8.29 1.86
C VAL A 62 -10.00 8.92 2.37
N SER A 63 -10.89 8.16 3.01
CA SER A 63 -12.11 8.73 3.62
C SER A 63 -11.76 9.71 4.74
N ALA A 64 -10.76 9.39 5.58
CA ALA A 64 -10.29 10.30 6.63
C ALA A 64 -9.74 11.61 6.04
N ILE A 65 -8.93 11.52 4.96
CA ILE A 65 -8.39 12.70 4.27
C ILE A 65 -9.52 13.54 3.66
N VAL A 66 -10.51 12.91 3.01
CA VAL A 66 -11.68 13.61 2.45
C VAL A 66 -12.45 14.36 3.54
N GLU A 67 -12.66 13.76 4.71
CA GLU A 67 -13.31 14.45 5.82
C GLU A 67 -12.52 15.68 6.29
N ASP A 68 -11.19 15.57 6.40
CA ASP A 68 -10.36 16.72 6.78
C ASP A 68 -10.38 17.82 5.71
N ILE A 69 -10.38 17.46 4.43
CA ILE A 69 -10.53 18.39 3.31
C ILE A 69 -11.88 19.09 3.38
N TYR A 70 -12.98 18.36 3.66
CA TYR A 70 -14.28 18.98 3.87
C TYR A 70 -14.28 19.92 5.07
N LYS A 71 -13.65 19.58 6.19
CA LYS A 71 -13.50 20.52 7.32
C LYS A 71 -12.79 21.81 6.91
N LEU A 72 -11.71 21.70 6.12
CA LEU A 72 -10.99 22.87 5.61
C LEU A 72 -11.87 23.67 4.62
N ASN A 73 -12.59 23.00 3.72
CA ASN A 73 -13.52 23.64 2.78
C ASN A 73 -14.66 24.39 3.50
N LEU A 74 -15.18 23.84 4.59
CA LEU A 74 -16.21 24.47 5.43
C LEU A 74 -15.74 25.78 6.10
N THR A 75 -14.44 26.07 6.14
CA THR A 75 -13.94 27.36 6.63
C THR A 75 -14.16 28.51 5.63
N VAL A 76 -14.33 28.19 4.35
CA VAL A 76 -14.45 29.16 3.26
C VAL A 76 -15.85 29.23 2.61
N ILE A 77 -16.81 28.43 3.07
CA ILE A 77 -18.17 28.42 2.50
C ILE A 77 -18.92 29.75 2.74
N GLY A 78 -19.75 30.13 1.78
CA GLY A 78 -20.59 31.33 1.86
C GLY A 78 -21.65 31.24 2.97
N PRO A 79 -22.20 32.39 3.41
CA PRO A 79 -23.19 32.47 4.49
C PRO A 79 -24.48 31.69 4.16
N GLU A 80 -24.92 31.69 2.91
CA GLU A 80 -26.09 30.92 2.47
C GLU A 80 -25.87 29.41 2.59
N ALA A 81 -24.72 28.92 2.11
CA ALA A 81 -24.34 27.51 2.23
C ALA A 81 -24.26 27.09 3.71
N LYS A 82 -23.66 27.95 4.54
CA LYS A 82 -23.56 27.71 5.99
C LYS A 82 -24.93 27.67 6.67
N ALA A 83 -25.86 28.55 6.28
CA ALA A 83 -27.22 28.58 6.81
C ALA A 83 -27.97 27.29 6.46
N VAL A 84 -27.86 26.81 5.21
CA VAL A 84 -28.47 25.54 4.78
C VAL A 84 -27.93 24.36 5.60
N LEU A 85 -26.61 24.29 5.81
CA LEU A 85 -26.03 23.22 6.62
C LEU A 85 -26.43 23.32 8.10
N ALA A 86 -26.63 24.53 8.65
CA ALA A 86 -26.99 24.72 10.05
C ALA A 86 -28.47 24.46 10.37
N ASP A 87 -29.37 24.60 9.38
CA ASP A 87 -30.80 24.37 9.56
C ASP A 87 -31.18 22.90 9.35
N ASP A 88 -31.17 22.14 10.43
CA ASP A 88 -31.61 20.74 10.46
C ASP A 88 -33.14 20.58 10.50
N ALA A 89 -33.90 21.63 10.78
CA ALA A 89 -35.35 21.55 10.78
C ALA A 89 -35.88 21.55 9.34
N THR A 90 -35.35 22.43 8.51
CA THR A 90 -35.76 22.58 7.10
C THR A 90 -34.96 21.66 6.18
N TYR A 91 -33.63 21.63 6.31
CA TYR A 91 -32.75 20.99 5.33
C TYR A 91 -32.14 19.68 5.84
N LYS A 92 -32.95 18.86 6.53
CA LYS A 92 -32.53 17.53 7.00
C LYS A 92 -32.23 16.57 5.85
N GLN A 93 -33.05 16.64 4.79
CA GLN A 93 -33.01 15.73 3.65
C GLN A 93 -32.44 16.45 2.42
N TRP A 94 -31.60 15.78 1.65
CA TRP A 94 -30.97 16.30 0.45
C TRP A 94 -32.01 16.70 -0.60
N GLU A 95 -33.10 15.97 -0.72
CA GLU A 95 -34.22 16.26 -1.62
C GLU A 95 -34.79 17.65 -1.36
N LYS A 96 -34.84 18.09 -0.10
CA LYS A 96 -35.34 19.42 0.28
C LYS A 96 -34.35 20.53 -0.08
N VAL A 97 -33.05 20.28 0.05
CA VAL A 97 -31.98 21.18 -0.44
C VAL A 97 -32.08 21.34 -1.96
N VAL A 98 -32.38 20.25 -2.67
CA VAL A 98 -32.56 20.27 -4.13
C VAL A 98 -33.84 21.00 -4.53
N SER A 99 -34.99 20.70 -3.89
CA SER A 99 -36.29 21.31 -4.22
C SER A 99 -36.28 22.82 -4.07
N ASP A 100 -35.58 23.31 -3.05
CA ASP A 100 -35.46 24.74 -2.76
C ASP A 100 -34.33 25.40 -3.57
N LYS A 101 -33.72 24.67 -4.52
CA LYS A 101 -32.66 25.11 -5.43
C LYS A 101 -31.40 25.61 -4.70
N LYS A 102 -31.14 25.10 -3.50
CA LYS A 102 -29.97 25.41 -2.67
C LYS A 102 -28.78 24.48 -2.92
N HIS A 103 -28.98 23.40 -3.66
CA HIS A 103 -27.93 22.42 -3.99
C HIS A 103 -26.74 23.01 -4.74
N GLY A 104 -26.91 24.12 -5.48
CA GLY A 104 -25.83 24.77 -6.24
C GLY A 104 -24.67 25.32 -5.39
N HIS A 105 -24.87 25.44 -4.07
CA HIS A 105 -23.82 25.82 -3.14
C HIS A 105 -22.90 24.65 -2.73
N PHE A 106 -23.23 23.43 -3.12
CA PHE A 106 -22.53 22.22 -2.70
C PHE A 106 -22.14 21.37 -3.92
N LYS A 107 -21.00 20.68 -3.81
CA LYS A 107 -20.52 19.69 -4.79
C LYS A 107 -20.72 18.27 -4.27
N ILE A 108 -21.91 18.01 -3.73
CA ILE A 108 -22.35 16.71 -3.24
C ILE A 108 -23.63 16.33 -3.99
N SER A 109 -23.99 15.05 -3.96
CA SER A 109 -25.21 14.57 -4.64
C SER A 109 -26.02 13.57 -3.81
N THR A 110 -25.55 13.21 -2.61
CA THR A 110 -26.15 12.18 -1.77
C THR A 110 -26.50 12.69 -0.37
N GLN A 111 -27.45 12.00 0.28
CA GLN A 111 -27.81 12.26 1.68
C GLN A 111 -26.62 12.03 2.63
N ASP A 112 -25.85 10.96 2.42
CA ASP A 112 -24.69 10.63 3.25
C ASP A 112 -23.65 11.76 3.23
N GLU A 113 -23.39 12.34 2.06
CA GLU A 113 -22.48 13.49 1.93
C GLU A 113 -23.02 14.74 2.65
N LEU A 114 -24.34 15.00 2.59
CA LEU A 114 -24.96 16.11 3.32
C LEU A 114 -24.80 15.93 4.82
N ASP A 115 -25.06 14.73 5.33
CA ASP A 115 -24.94 14.39 6.74
C ASP A 115 -23.48 14.50 7.22
N VAL A 116 -22.51 14.10 6.38
CA VAL A 116 -21.08 14.34 6.62
C VAL A 116 -20.78 15.84 6.72
N LEU A 117 -21.20 16.67 5.76
CA LEU A 117 -20.95 18.11 5.82
C LEU A 117 -21.59 18.78 7.04
N LYS A 118 -22.83 18.42 7.39
CA LYS A 118 -23.52 18.92 8.60
C LYS A 118 -22.79 18.52 9.87
N ARG A 119 -22.39 17.25 10.00
CA ARG A 119 -21.59 16.75 11.13
C ARG A 119 -20.26 17.50 11.25
N LEU A 120 -19.54 17.65 10.15
CA LEU A 120 -18.25 18.35 10.12
C LEU A 120 -18.39 19.84 10.43
N LEU A 121 -19.46 20.48 9.97
CA LEU A 121 -19.75 21.87 10.32
C LEU A 121 -19.98 22.02 11.84
N LYS A 122 -20.75 21.12 12.46
CA LYS A 122 -20.92 21.11 13.93
C LYS A 122 -19.60 20.87 14.64
N ALA A 123 -18.75 19.96 14.14
CA ALA A 123 -17.44 19.65 14.71
C ALA A 123 -16.42 20.81 14.60
N THR A 124 -16.61 21.74 13.67
CA THR A 124 -15.81 22.97 13.58
C THR A 124 -16.36 24.12 14.45
N GLN A 125 -17.45 23.88 15.18
CA GLN A 125 -18.10 24.82 16.10
C GLN A 125 -17.89 24.41 17.57
N GLY A 126 -18.22 25.32 18.50
CA GLY A 126 -18.12 25.06 19.94
C GLY A 126 -16.69 25.05 20.50
N GLN A 127 -16.56 24.68 21.79
CA GLN A 127 -15.27 24.70 22.52
C GLN A 127 -14.27 23.64 22.03
N ALA A 128 -14.74 22.48 21.57
CA ALA A 128 -13.87 21.41 21.07
C ALA A 128 -13.07 21.81 19.80
N ALA A 129 -13.56 22.81 19.06
CA ALA A 129 -12.93 23.32 17.85
C ALA A 129 -11.95 24.48 18.10
N GLU A 130 -11.72 24.91 19.35
CA GLU A 130 -10.92 26.11 19.63
C GLU A 130 -9.49 26.04 19.10
N THR A 131 -8.82 24.88 19.21
CA THR A 131 -7.48 24.71 18.64
C THR A 131 -7.48 24.88 17.11
N PHE A 132 -8.49 24.33 16.44
CA PHE A 132 -8.65 24.46 14.99
C PHE A 132 -8.95 25.90 14.58
N LYS A 133 -9.88 26.56 15.27
CA LYS A 133 -10.22 27.97 15.02
C LYS A 133 -9.02 28.89 15.24
N LYS A 134 -8.25 28.67 16.31
CA LYS A 134 -7.03 29.43 16.61
C LYS A 134 -5.94 29.19 15.56
N LYS A 135 -5.72 27.94 15.15
CA LYS A 135 -4.72 27.58 14.12
C LYS A 135 -4.95 28.38 12.83
N PHE A 136 -6.20 28.53 12.40
CA PHE A 136 -6.54 29.16 11.12
C PHE A 136 -7.18 30.56 11.24
N ASN A 137 -7.18 31.17 12.43
CA ASN A 137 -7.81 32.46 12.72
C ASN A 137 -9.26 32.58 12.21
N LEU A 138 -10.11 31.64 12.61
CA LEU A 138 -11.51 31.57 12.21
C LEU A 138 -12.44 32.41 13.12
N PRO A 139 -13.54 33.01 12.60
CA PRO A 139 -13.96 32.99 11.20
C PRO A 139 -13.08 33.88 10.31
N LEU A 140 -12.92 33.49 9.05
CA LEU A 140 -12.13 34.25 8.09
C LEU A 140 -12.83 35.58 7.72
N PRO A 141 -12.07 36.66 7.45
CA PRO A 141 -12.61 37.87 6.82
C PRO A 141 -13.26 37.56 5.47
N GLU A 142 -14.33 38.28 5.14
CA GLU A 142 -15.14 38.03 3.95
C GLU A 142 -14.33 38.05 2.64
N ALA A 143 -13.44 39.02 2.47
CA ALA A 143 -12.57 39.09 1.28
C ALA A 143 -11.68 37.84 1.12
N ARG A 144 -11.12 37.31 2.22
CA ARG A 144 -10.30 36.09 2.18
C ARG A 144 -11.14 34.87 1.88
N ARG A 145 -12.32 34.78 2.48
CA ARG A 145 -13.28 33.71 2.22
C ARG A 145 -13.63 33.64 0.74
N ILE A 146 -13.99 34.78 0.12
CA ILE A 146 -14.32 34.87 -1.30
C ILE A 146 -13.12 34.49 -2.18
N ALA A 147 -11.90 34.94 -1.84
CA ALA A 147 -10.70 34.62 -2.61
C ALA A 147 -10.31 33.14 -2.56
N LEU A 148 -10.47 32.48 -1.40
CA LEU A 148 -10.09 31.08 -1.20
C LEU A 148 -11.16 30.09 -1.65
N ALA A 149 -12.44 30.45 -1.60
CA ALA A 149 -13.56 29.57 -1.95
C ALA A 149 -13.38 28.83 -3.29
N PRO A 150 -13.08 29.48 -4.44
CA PRO A 150 -12.92 28.75 -5.70
C PRO A 150 -11.68 27.83 -5.72
N ILE A 151 -10.61 28.19 -5.00
CA ILE A 151 -9.40 27.38 -4.90
C ILE A 151 -9.70 26.11 -4.09
N PHE A 152 -10.40 26.27 -2.97
CA PHE A 152 -10.74 25.17 -2.07
C PHE A 152 -11.77 24.24 -2.71
N ASP A 153 -12.72 24.77 -3.50
CA ASP A 153 -13.65 23.98 -4.30
C ASP A 153 -12.91 23.08 -5.31
N HIS A 154 -11.97 23.66 -6.06
CA HIS A 154 -11.13 22.90 -7.00
C HIS A 154 -10.29 21.82 -6.31
N LEU A 155 -9.61 22.16 -5.21
CA LEU A 155 -8.79 21.22 -4.45
C LEU A 155 -9.62 20.10 -3.82
N THR A 156 -10.80 20.44 -3.28
CA THR A 156 -11.75 19.47 -2.72
C THR A 156 -12.22 18.48 -3.79
N THR A 157 -12.64 19.00 -4.95
CA THR A 157 -13.06 18.17 -6.10
C THR A 157 -11.96 17.20 -6.49
N ARG A 158 -10.70 17.69 -6.57
CA ARG A 158 -9.57 16.84 -6.92
C ARG A 158 -9.32 15.72 -5.91
N VAL A 159 -9.44 15.98 -4.61
CA VAL A 159 -9.29 14.93 -3.59
C VAL A 159 -10.40 13.91 -3.68
N VAL A 160 -11.65 14.33 -3.88
CA VAL A 160 -12.78 13.40 -4.05
C VAL A 160 -12.57 12.48 -5.25
N GLU A 161 -12.06 12.98 -6.37
CA GLU A 161 -11.69 12.15 -7.53
C GLU A 161 -10.58 11.13 -7.20
N LEU A 162 -9.54 11.55 -6.47
CA LEU A 162 -8.44 10.69 -6.05
C LEU A 162 -8.91 9.62 -5.07
N ALA A 163 -9.76 9.98 -4.11
CA ALA A 163 -10.37 9.07 -3.15
C ALA A 163 -11.20 8.01 -3.87
N LYS A 164 -12.05 8.40 -4.83
CA LYS A 164 -12.82 7.44 -5.64
C LYS A 164 -11.94 6.45 -6.40
N LYS A 165 -10.81 6.91 -6.97
CA LYS A 165 -9.84 6.03 -7.62
C LYS A 165 -9.21 5.04 -6.62
N ALA A 166 -8.84 5.51 -5.44
CA ALA A 166 -8.27 4.69 -4.38
C ALA A 166 -9.29 3.66 -3.82
N GLU A 167 -10.55 4.04 -3.65
CA GLU A 167 -11.63 3.16 -3.21
C GLU A 167 -11.94 2.04 -4.22
N ASN A 168 -11.91 2.36 -5.52
CA ASN A 168 -12.03 1.35 -6.57
C ASN A 168 -10.88 0.32 -6.50
N LEU A 169 -9.66 0.80 -6.22
CA LEU A 169 -8.51 -0.10 -6.01
C LEU A 169 -8.65 -0.92 -4.73
N ASP A 170 -9.14 -0.35 -3.62
CA ASP A 170 -9.42 -1.08 -2.38
C ASP A 170 -10.46 -2.19 -2.61
N THR A 171 -11.51 -1.90 -3.37
CA THR A 171 -12.52 -2.91 -3.76
C THR A 171 -11.89 -4.04 -4.57
N ALA A 172 -11.05 -3.71 -5.56
CA ALA A 172 -10.30 -4.71 -6.32
C ALA A 172 -9.32 -5.50 -5.44
N MET A 173 -8.69 -4.88 -4.45
CA MET A 173 -7.84 -5.55 -3.46
C MET A 173 -8.63 -6.56 -2.63
N ASN A 174 -9.82 -6.20 -2.16
CA ASN A 174 -10.71 -7.09 -1.43
C ASN A 174 -11.07 -8.33 -2.25
N GLU A 175 -11.38 -8.13 -3.54
CA GLU A 175 -11.64 -9.23 -4.46
C GLU A 175 -10.42 -10.14 -4.63
N GLN A 176 -9.23 -9.57 -4.83
CA GLN A 176 -8.01 -10.39 -4.96
C GLN A 176 -7.67 -11.16 -3.67
N ALA A 177 -7.93 -10.58 -2.49
CA ALA A 177 -7.73 -11.28 -1.22
C ALA A 177 -8.68 -12.48 -1.07
N ASN A 178 -9.96 -12.30 -1.43
CA ASN A 178 -10.95 -13.38 -1.45
C ASN A 178 -10.58 -14.49 -2.44
N GLN A 179 -10.20 -14.12 -3.66
CA GLN A 179 -9.78 -15.08 -4.69
C GLN A 179 -8.51 -15.85 -4.28
N ALA A 180 -7.56 -15.20 -3.61
CA ALA A 180 -6.39 -15.88 -3.04
C ALA A 180 -6.79 -16.91 -1.99
N ALA A 181 -7.64 -16.52 -1.02
CA ALA A 181 -8.11 -17.41 0.03
C ALA A 181 -8.85 -18.64 -0.54
N GLN A 182 -9.74 -18.42 -1.51
CA GLN A 182 -10.45 -19.51 -2.19
C GLN A 182 -9.49 -20.46 -2.92
N ALA A 183 -8.49 -19.94 -3.61
CA ALA A 183 -7.51 -20.76 -4.32
C ALA A 183 -6.65 -21.59 -3.35
N PHE A 184 -6.27 -21.04 -2.19
CA PHE A 184 -5.57 -21.81 -1.16
C PHE A 184 -6.47 -22.84 -0.48
N ALA A 185 -7.74 -22.52 -0.21
CA ALA A 185 -8.70 -23.49 0.29
C ALA A 185 -8.93 -24.65 -0.70
N GLU A 186 -8.98 -24.35 -2.00
CA GLU A 186 -9.05 -25.35 -3.07
C GLU A 186 -7.80 -26.22 -3.12
N ALA A 187 -6.60 -25.64 -3.00
CA ALA A 187 -5.36 -26.39 -2.91
C ALA A 187 -5.34 -27.33 -1.70
N LEU A 188 -5.80 -26.85 -0.55
CA LEU A 188 -5.80 -27.63 0.68
C LEU A 188 -6.85 -28.75 0.64
N TYR A 189 -8.07 -28.45 0.23
CA TYR A 189 -9.25 -29.27 0.53
C TYR A 189 -10.06 -29.71 -0.71
N GLY A 190 -9.69 -29.23 -1.91
CA GLY A 190 -10.42 -29.49 -3.15
C GLY A 190 -11.56 -28.51 -3.44
N THR A 191 -12.12 -28.57 -4.65
CA THR A 191 -13.13 -27.61 -5.14
C THR A 191 -14.45 -27.69 -4.39
N GLU A 192 -14.81 -28.86 -3.86
CA GLU A 192 -16.11 -29.06 -3.24
C GLU A 192 -16.20 -28.40 -1.87
N LEU A 193 -15.14 -28.46 -1.06
CA LEU A 193 -15.09 -27.75 0.22
C LEU A 193 -14.97 -26.24 0.03
N LYS A 194 -14.28 -25.77 -1.02
CA LYS A 194 -14.29 -24.36 -1.42
C LYS A 194 -15.71 -23.83 -1.63
N LYS A 195 -16.62 -24.58 -2.27
CA LYS A 195 -18.03 -24.16 -2.47
C LYS A 195 -18.82 -24.01 -1.17
N THR A 196 -18.40 -24.70 -0.11
CA THR A 196 -19.03 -24.57 1.22
C THR A 196 -18.55 -23.32 1.97
N ALA A 197 -17.48 -22.67 1.52
CA ALA A 197 -17.08 -21.36 1.98
C ALA A 197 -18.00 -20.31 1.32
N GLY A 198 -18.73 -19.53 2.11
CA GLY A 198 -19.50 -18.41 1.57
C GLY A 198 -18.59 -17.39 0.89
N GLU A 199 -19.14 -16.60 -0.02
CA GLU A 199 -18.45 -15.44 -0.60
C GLU A 199 -17.91 -14.54 0.52
N GLY A 200 -16.66 -14.09 0.40
CA GLY A 200 -16.02 -13.21 1.39
C GLY A 200 -15.18 -13.89 2.48
N ASN A 201 -15.05 -15.22 2.49
CA ASN A 201 -14.14 -15.89 3.41
C ASN A 201 -12.67 -15.73 2.96
N SER A 202 -11.97 -14.76 3.54
CA SER A 202 -10.52 -14.53 3.37
C SER A 202 -9.63 -15.45 4.23
N ASN A 203 -10.20 -16.46 4.90
CA ASN A 203 -9.52 -17.35 5.82
C ASN A 203 -9.67 -18.82 5.43
N PRO A 204 -8.66 -19.40 4.75
CA PRO A 204 -8.67 -20.82 4.39
C PRO A 204 -8.88 -21.77 5.59
N THR A 205 -8.48 -21.40 6.81
CA THR A 205 -8.70 -22.21 8.01
C THR A 205 -10.18 -22.35 8.36
N GLU A 206 -11.00 -21.33 8.11
CA GLU A 206 -12.45 -21.39 8.34
C GLU A 206 -13.14 -22.33 7.34
N VAL A 207 -12.58 -22.52 6.15
CA VAL A 207 -13.02 -23.60 5.25
C VAL A 207 -12.65 -24.97 5.83
N GLY A 208 -11.41 -25.09 6.34
CA GLY A 208 -10.91 -26.30 6.96
C GLY A 208 -11.69 -26.74 8.21
N SER A 209 -12.25 -25.82 9.00
CA SER A 209 -13.07 -26.17 10.17
C SER A 209 -14.37 -26.92 9.82
N LYS A 210 -14.79 -26.88 8.55
CA LYS A 210 -15.94 -27.63 8.04
C LYS A 210 -15.58 -29.06 7.62
N LEU A 211 -14.30 -29.44 7.65
CA LEU A 211 -13.88 -30.82 7.40
C LEU A 211 -14.48 -31.76 8.44
N SER A 212 -14.98 -32.88 7.96
CA SER A 212 -15.62 -33.93 8.75
C SER A 212 -15.42 -35.28 8.05
N ALA A 213 -15.77 -36.35 8.75
CA ALA A 213 -15.67 -37.71 8.20
C ALA A 213 -16.52 -37.93 6.94
N THR A 214 -17.57 -37.12 6.70
CA THR A 214 -18.46 -37.31 5.53
C THR A 214 -17.99 -36.54 4.30
N ASN A 215 -17.30 -35.41 4.49
CA ASN A 215 -16.87 -34.53 3.41
C ASN A 215 -15.34 -34.50 3.19
N PHE A 216 -14.55 -35.25 3.96
CA PHE A 216 -13.11 -35.37 3.75
C PHE A 216 -12.81 -35.82 2.30
N PRO A 217 -11.84 -35.20 1.60
CA PRO A 217 -11.58 -35.46 0.18
C PRO A 217 -10.79 -36.76 -0.03
N PHE A 218 -11.40 -37.89 0.31
CA PHE A 218 -10.81 -39.22 0.17
C PHE A 218 -11.87 -40.20 -0.28
N ASP A 219 -11.63 -40.87 -1.41
CA ASP A 219 -12.61 -41.73 -2.04
C ASP A 219 -12.95 -42.91 -1.12
N ASN A 220 -14.16 -43.46 -1.24
CA ASN A 220 -14.60 -44.56 -0.35
C ASN A 220 -14.03 -45.91 -0.80
N SER A 221 -12.71 -45.95 -0.95
CA SER A 221 -11.89 -47.07 -1.40
C SER A 221 -10.66 -47.20 -0.52
N ASP A 222 -9.98 -48.35 -0.59
CA ASP A 222 -8.73 -48.56 0.15
C ASP A 222 -7.62 -47.57 -0.22
N ARG A 223 -6.61 -47.46 0.65
CA ARG A 223 -5.48 -46.55 0.46
C ARG A 223 -4.87 -46.65 -0.93
N ASP A 224 -4.56 -47.85 -1.42
CA ASP A 224 -3.81 -48.00 -2.67
C ASP A 224 -4.65 -47.61 -3.89
N THR A 225 -5.96 -47.87 -3.86
CA THR A 225 -6.91 -47.38 -4.86
C THR A 225 -7.02 -45.85 -4.90
N VAL A 226 -6.77 -45.16 -3.78
CA VAL A 226 -6.81 -43.70 -3.70
C VAL A 226 -5.45 -43.06 -4.00
N CYS A 227 -4.37 -43.70 -3.57
CA CYS A 227 -3.07 -43.05 -3.38
C CYS A 227 -1.98 -43.50 -4.35
N LYS A 228 -2.15 -44.62 -5.07
CA LYS A 228 -1.08 -45.17 -5.92
C LYS A 228 -0.68 -44.22 -7.04
N THR A 229 -1.67 -43.68 -7.75
CA THR A 229 -1.46 -42.75 -8.87
C THR A 229 -2.25 -41.49 -8.59
N ALA A 230 -1.57 -40.35 -8.63
CA ALA A 230 -2.24 -39.07 -8.55
C ALA A 230 -3.13 -38.85 -9.78
N SER A 231 -4.21 -38.10 -9.63
CA SER A 231 -5.11 -37.78 -10.73
C SER A 231 -5.81 -36.44 -10.52
N GLU A 232 -6.53 -36.00 -11.54
CA GLU A 232 -7.45 -34.85 -11.45
C GLU A 232 -8.82 -35.28 -10.89
N THR A 233 -9.01 -36.59 -10.65
CA THR A 233 -10.25 -37.12 -10.13
C THR A 233 -10.43 -36.68 -8.69
N LYS A 234 -11.62 -36.16 -8.39
CA LYS A 234 -12.03 -35.82 -7.03
C LYS A 234 -11.73 -36.97 -6.07
N ASP A 235 -11.30 -36.60 -4.86
CA ASP A 235 -11.06 -37.51 -3.73
C ASP A 235 -9.91 -38.53 -3.94
N LYS A 236 -9.09 -38.38 -5.00
CA LYS A 236 -7.85 -39.15 -5.25
C LYS A 236 -6.60 -38.33 -4.91
N ALA A 237 -5.45 -39.00 -4.79
CA ALA A 237 -4.18 -38.31 -4.64
C ALA A 237 -3.92 -37.29 -5.77
N GLY A 238 -3.19 -36.23 -5.47
CA GLY A 238 -2.94 -35.07 -6.34
C GLY A 238 -4.09 -34.07 -6.45
N TYR A 239 -5.31 -34.46 -6.07
CA TYR A 239 -6.45 -33.56 -6.13
C TYR A 239 -6.42 -32.48 -5.02
N SER A 240 -6.08 -32.86 -3.78
CA SER A 240 -5.97 -31.92 -2.65
C SER A 240 -4.77 -32.26 -1.76
N LEU A 241 -4.19 -31.24 -1.12
CA LEU A 241 -3.03 -31.42 -0.26
C LEU A 241 -3.33 -32.35 0.93
N VAL A 242 -4.51 -32.25 1.54
CA VAL A 242 -4.86 -33.10 2.69
C VAL A 242 -5.03 -34.57 2.30
N THR A 243 -5.49 -34.86 1.08
CA THR A 243 -5.51 -36.23 0.54
C THR A 243 -4.08 -36.78 0.45
N ASP A 244 -3.16 -35.98 -0.08
CA ASP A 244 -1.76 -36.40 -0.25
C ASP A 244 -1.04 -36.60 1.07
N MET A 245 -1.34 -35.77 2.08
CA MET A 245 -0.84 -35.95 3.44
C MET A 245 -1.27 -37.30 4.03
N VAL A 246 -2.54 -37.69 3.87
CA VAL A 246 -3.03 -39.00 4.33
C VAL A 246 -2.41 -40.14 3.53
N CYS A 247 -2.34 -39.99 2.20
CA CYS A 247 -1.79 -40.99 1.31
C CYS A 247 -0.31 -41.30 1.60
N LEU A 248 0.49 -40.28 1.89
CA LEU A 248 1.90 -40.42 2.19
C LEU A 248 2.16 -41.15 3.52
N CYS A 249 1.19 -41.18 4.43
CA CYS A 249 1.42 -41.63 5.81
C CYS A 249 0.59 -42.83 6.23
N SER A 250 -0.43 -43.21 5.45
CA SER A 250 -1.33 -44.33 5.74
C SER A 250 -0.98 -45.56 4.89
N VAL A 251 -1.30 -46.75 5.42
CA VAL A 251 -1.07 -48.06 4.78
C VAL A 251 -2.38 -48.80 4.59
N LYS A 252 -2.42 -49.79 3.68
CA LYS A 252 -3.62 -50.57 3.39
C LYS A 252 -3.88 -51.72 4.38
N SER A 253 -2.84 -52.39 4.89
CA SER A 253 -2.98 -53.61 5.71
C SER A 253 -2.28 -53.55 7.07
N THR A 254 -2.73 -54.40 8.00
CA THR A 254 -2.03 -54.67 9.27
C THR A 254 -0.74 -55.45 9.02
N GLY A 255 0.32 -55.18 9.79
CA GLY A 255 1.65 -55.78 9.58
C GLY A 255 2.53 -55.08 8.53
N THR A 256 2.05 -53.97 7.96
CA THR A 256 2.83 -53.04 7.15
C THR A 256 3.49 -51.99 8.04
N ARG A 257 4.59 -51.40 7.55
CA ARG A 257 5.42 -50.40 8.25
C ARG A 257 4.62 -49.26 8.86
N GLY A 258 4.44 -49.31 10.18
CA GLY A 258 3.81 -48.25 10.97
C GLY A 258 4.74 -47.06 11.19
N GLY A 259 4.18 -45.87 11.42
CA GLY A 259 5.00 -44.68 11.73
C GLY A 259 5.85 -44.19 10.55
N VAL A 260 5.35 -44.28 9.31
CA VAL A 260 6.12 -43.86 8.12
C VAL A 260 6.43 -42.36 8.15
N CYS A 261 5.52 -41.53 8.64
CA CYS A 261 5.69 -40.06 8.67
C CYS A 261 6.10 -39.49 10.03
N SER A 262 6.16 -40.32 11.09
CA SER A 262 6.43 -39.85 12.46
C SER A 262 6.94 -40.97 13.34
N ASN A 263 7.42 -40.63 14.53
CA ASN A 263 7.73 -41.64 15.53
C ASN A 263 6.42 -42.34 15.96
N PRO A 264 6.40 -43.68 16.15
CA PRO A 264 5.25 -44.39 16.72
C PRO A 264 4.73 -43.79 18.04
N ALA A 265 5.59 -43.12 18.81
CA ALA A 265 5.22 -42.39 20.03
C ALA A 265 4.32 -41.16 19.79
N ASP A 266 4.21 -40.66 18.56
CA ASP A 266 3.36 -39.51 18.20
C ASP A 266 1.88 -39.90 17.97
N GLY A 267 1.55 -41.19 18.10
CA GLY A 267 0.21 -41.75 17.94
C GLY A 267 0.12 -42.68 16.75
N THR A 268 -0.75 -43.69 16.84
CA THR A 268 -0.90 -44.72 15.81
C THR A 268 -1.70 -44.19 14.61
N ILE A 269 -1.13 -44.20 13.40
CA ILE A 269 -1.91 -44.02 12.18
C ILE A 269 -2.64 -45.33 11.88
N THR A 270 -3.95 -45.25 11.63
CA THR A 270 -4.76 -46.44 11.32
C THR A 270 -4.59 -46.83 9.86
N TYR A 271 -4.59 -48.11 9.55
CA TYR A 271 -4.62 -48.57 8.16
C TYR A 271 -5.97 -48.23 7.51
N ILE A 272 -5.98 -48.01 6.21
CA ILE A 272 -7.20 -47.70 5.43
C ILE A 272 -7.40 -48.86 4.44
N ASP A 273 -8.21 -49.82 4.88
CA ASP A 273 -8.63 -51.01 4.13
C ASP A 273 -9.92 -50.74 3.34
N ASP A 274 -10.72 -51.77 3.09
CA ASP A 274 -11.98 -51.68 2.35
C ASP A 274 -13.20 -51.25 3.21
N ARG A 275 -13.03 -50.83 4.48
CA ARG A 275 -14.15 -50.45 5.37
C ARG A 275 -14.02 -49.04 5.94
N THR A 276 -15.08 -48.24 5.85
CA THR A 276 -15.20 -46.91 6.52
C THR A 276 -14.06 -45.93 6.19
N GLN A 277 -13.60 -45.94 4.94
CA GLN A 277 -12.31 -45.38 4.52
C GLN A 277 -12.21 -43.88 4.67
N LYS A 278 -13.27 -43.14 4.35
CA LYS A 278 -13.29 -41.69 4.51
C LYS A 278 -13.20 -41.27 5.99
N GLN A 279 -13.84 -42.02 6.89
CA GLN A 279 -13.76 -41.80 8.33
C GLN A 279 -12.37 -42.08 8.87
N LEU A 280 -11.74 -43.18 8.42
CA LEU A 280 -10.37 -43.52 8.79
C LEU A 280 -9.37 -42.49 8.26
N ALA A 281 -9.50 -42.06 7.00
CA ALA A 281 -8.69 -41.03 6.38
C ALA A 281 -8.77 -39.70 7.14
N HIS A 282 -9.99 -39.27 7.51
CA HIS A 282 -10.18 -38.07 8.32
C HIS A 282 -9.55 -38.22 9.72
N GLY A 283 -9.74 -39.36 10.38
CA GLY A 283 -9.11 -39.65 11.68
C GLY A 283 -7.58 -39.63 11.62
N ASN A 284 -7.00 -40.18 10.55
CA ASN A 284 -5.57 -40.13 10.29
C ASN A 284 -5.09 -38.70 10.04
N PHE A 285 -5.80 -37.92 9.24
CA PHE A 285 -5.48 -36.51 9.01
C PHE A 285 -5.39 -35.72 10.32
N LEU A 286 -6.35 -35.88 11.24
CA LEU A 286 -6.33 -35.20 12.55
C LEU A 286 -5.08 -35.57 13.37
N ARG A 287 -4.67 -36.84 13.37
CA ARG A 287 -3.43 -37.30 14.03
C ARG A 287 -2.19 -36.71 13.37
N LEU A 288 -2.16 -36.71 12.04
CA LEU A 288 -1.08 -36.13 11.25
C LEU A 288 -0.93 -34.61 11.50
N MET A 289 -2.03 -33.89 11.69
CA MET A 289 -1.99 -32.47 12.01
C MET A 289 -1.37 -32.18 13.39
N ALA A 290 -1.52 -33.08 14.37
CA ALA A 290 -0.80 -32.98 15.63
C ALA A 290 0.72 -33.14 15.42
N THR A 291 1.14 -34.07 14.57
CA THR A 291 2.55 -34.24 14.17
C THR A 291 3.07 -33.03 13.39
N CYS A 292 2.31 -32.49 12.42
CA CYS A 292 2.69 -31.28 11.69
C CYS A 292 2.95 -30.10 12.61
N SER A 293 2.22 -30.01 13.72
CA SER A 293 2.41 -28.94 14.69
C SER A 293 3.74 -29.02 15.41
N LYS A 294 4.27 -30.22 15.61
CA LYS A 294 5.62 -30.47 16.15
C LYS A 294 6.71 -30.24 15.11
N LEU A 295 6.53 -30.77 13.89
CA LEU A 295 7.53 -30.69 12.82
C LEU A 295 7.73 -29.28 12.28
N VAL A 296 6.66 -28.52 12.15
CA VAL A 296 6.67 -27.16 11.59
C VAL A 296 6.03 -26.24 12.62
N PRO A 297 6.72 -25.84 13.70
CA PRO A 297 6.10 -25.08 14.79
C PRO A 297 5.60 -23.70 14.34
N LYS A 298 6.30 -23.08 13.38
CA LYS A 298 5.95 -21.77 12.82
C LYS A 298 5.55 -21.88 11.37
N ALA A 299 4.42 -21.27 11.00
CA ALA A 299 3.98 -21.19 9.61
C ALA A 299 5.01 -20.41 8.77
N PRO A 300 5.41 -20.93 7.60
CA PRO A 300 6.22 -20.17 6.65
C PRO A 300 5.48 -18.91 6.17
N PRO A 301 6.20 -17.82 5.83
CA PRO A 301 5.56 -16.60 5.31
C PRO A 301 4.71 -16.88 4.06
N LEU A 302 3.49 -16.34 4.04
CA LEU A 302 2.61 -16.40 2.88
C LEU A 302 2.93 -15.28 1.89
N THR A 303 3.97 -15.49 1.07
CA THR A 303 4.34 -14.57 -0.02
C THR A 303 4.44 -15.30 -1.35
N PRO A 304 4.17 -14.65 -2.50
CA PRO A 304 4.30 -15.29 -3.81
C PRO A 304 5.66 -15.97 -4.01
N GLU A 305 6.75 -15.34 -3.57
CA GLU A 305 8.10 -15.86 -3.73
C GLU A 305 8.33 -17.11 -2.87
N ARG A 306 7.88 -17.11 -1.61
CA ARG A 306 8.03 -18.26 -0.72
C ARG A 306 7.15 -19.43 -1.16
N ILE A 307 5.95 -19.17 -1.69
CA ILE A 307 5.09 -20.21 -2.27
C ILE A 307 5.81 -20.92 -3.43
N HIS A 308 6.37 -20.17 -4.39
CA HIS A 308 7.10 -20.77 -5.50
C HIS A 308 8.31 -21.59 -5.01
N SER A 309 9.07 -21.07 -4.04
CA SER A 309 10.20 -21.80 -3.43
C SER A 309 9.74 -23.11 -2.78
N ALA A 310 8.69 -23.08 -1.95
CA ALA A 310 8.19 -24.26 -1.25
C ALA A 310 7.62 -25.32 -2.22
N LEU A 311 6.97 -24.89 -3.31
CA LEU A 311 6.50 -25.79 -4.36
C LEU A 311 7.67 -26.41 -5.13
N ALA A 312 8.75 -25.67 -5.38
CA ALA A 312 9.96 -26.20 -6.01
C ALA A 312 10.72 -27.16 -5.07
N GLU A 313 10.82 -26.83 -3.78
CA GLU A 313 11.37 -27.69 -2.74
C GLU A 313 10.61 -29.03 -2.68
N PHE A 314 9.27 -28.98 -2.72
CA PHE A 314 8.42 -30.17 -2.79
C PHE A 314 8.70 -31.02 -4.05
N LEU A 315 8.75 -30.41 -5.23
CA LEU A 315 9.04 -31.13 -6.48
C LEU A 315 10.44 -31.76 -6.46
N GLY A 316 11.40 -31.14 -5.78
CA GLY A 316 12.75 -31.68 -5.59
C GLY A 316 12.83 -32.92 -4.69
N LEU A 317 11.75 -33.28 -3.99
CA LEU A 317 11.68 -34.51 -3.19
C LEU A 317 11.29 -35.74 -4.02
N LEU A 318 10.69 -35.54 -5.19
CA LEU A 318 10.20 -36.62 -6.02
C LEU A 318 11.34 -37.51 -6.52
N GLY A 319 11.15 -38.82 -6.43
CA GLY A 319 12.10 -39.87 -6.80
C GLY A 319 13.32 -40.00 -5.88
N THR A 320 13.39 -39.24 -4.78
CA THR A 320 14.59 -39.21 -3.93
C THR A 320 14.61 -40.21 -2.78
N ASN A 321 13.46 -40.79 -2.43
CA ASN A 321 13.28 -41.62 -1.24
C ASN A 321 13.12 -43.10 -1.59
N PHE A 322 14.06 -43.65 -2.34
CA PHE A 322 14.08 -45.09 -2.65
C PHE A 322 15.07 -45.83 -1.76
N ARG A 323 14.78 -47.11 -1.49
CA ARG A 323 15.70 -48.05 -0.83
C ARG A 323 16.09 -49.16 -1.78
N GLY A 324 17.39 -49.36 -2.00
CA GLY A 324 17.87 -50.54 -2.72
C GLY A 324 17.87 -51.75 -1.79
N VAL A 325 17.09 -52.79 -2.11
CA VAL A 325 16.97 -53.97 -1.24
C VAL A 325 17.87 -55.12 -1.69
N THR A 326 17.95 -55.39 -3.00
CA THR A 326 18.88 -56.37 -3.63
C THR A 326 19.08 -56.07 -5.13
N GLY A 327 20.16 -56.58 -5.73
CA GLY A 327 20.48 -56.41 -7.16
C GLY A 327 20.98 -55.00 -7.52
N ASN A 328 21.10 -54.69 -8.82
CA ASN A 328 21.54 -53.37 -9.34
C ASN A 328 20.52 -52.25 -9.11
N ALA A 329 19.94 -52.13 -7.91
CA ALA A 329 18.91 -51.14 -7.57
C ALA A 329 19.37 -49.68 -7.78
N ALA A 330 20.69 -49.42 -7.72
CA ALA A 330 21.27 -48.11 -8.00
C ALA A 330 21.05 -47.64 -9.46
N THR A 331 21.02 -48.55 -10.45
CA THR A 331 20.71 -48.18 -11.84
C THR A 331 19.22 -47.90 -12.03
N SER A 332 18.35 -48.60 -11.31
CA SER A 332 16.90 -48.40 -11.33
C SER A 332 16.44 -47.16 -10.57
N GLY A 333 17.17 -46.72 -9.55
CA GLY A 333 16.91 -45.45 -8.86
C GLY A 333 16.95 -44.24 -9.81
N HIS A 334 17.71 -44.34 -10.89
CA HIS A 334 17.82 -43.29 -11.92
C HIS A 334 16.79 -43.43 -13.06
N ASP A 335 15.92 -44.46 -13.04
CA ASP A 335 14.87 -44.63 -14.05
C ASP A 335 13.96 -43.38 -14.05
N PRO A 336 13.77 -42.72 -15.21
CA PRO A 336 12.85 -41.58 -15.33
C PRO A 336 11.44 -41.86 -14.80
N ALA A 337 10.97 -43.11 -14.85
CA ALA A 337 9.67 -43.51 -14.34
C ALA A 337 9.51 -43.34 -12.82
N ASN A 338 10.63 -43.33 -12.09
CA ASN A 338 10.64 -43.16 -10.63
C ASN A 338 10.69 -41.68 -10.20
N ARG A 339 11.02 -40.75 -11.12
CA ARG A 339 11.17 -39.31 -10.83
C ARG A 339 9.88 -38.62 -10.40
N GLY A 340 8.72 -39.24 -10.64
CA GLY A 340 7.42 -38.73 -10.23
C GLY A 340 6.94 -39.23 -8.86
N ILE A 341 7.71 -40.09 -8.17
CA ILE A 341 7.25 -40.75 -6.94
C ILE A 341 7.55 -39.91 -5.70
N LEU A 342 6.56 -39.58 -4.89
CA LEU A 342 6.73 -38.95 -3.58
C LEU A 342 6.60 -39.97 -2.45
N GLY A 343 7.59 -40.06 -1.57
CA GLY A 343 7.60 -40.95 -0.41
C GLY A 343 8.39 -42.23 -0.65
N VAL A 344 8.43 -43.07 0.38
CA VAL A 344 9.35 -44.21 0.45
C VAL A 344 8.88 -45.40 -0.38
N TYR A 345 9.80 -45.98 -1.14
CA TYR A 345 9.58 -47.22 -1.88
C TYR A 345 10.85 -48.05 -1.99
N ASP A 346 10.69 -49.37 -2.04
CA ASP A 346 11.78 -50.28 -2.29
C ASP A 346 12.08 -50.36 -3.80
N LEU A 347 13.32 -50.71 -4.13
CA LEU A 347 13.74 -51.14 -5.45
C LEU A 347 14.46 -52.49 -5.34
N HIS A 348 13.96 -53.44 -6.10
CA HIS A 348 14.46 -54.81 -6.19
C HIS A 348 14.72 -55.11 -7.66
N THR A 349 15.95 -55.53 -7.98
CA THR A 349 16.44 -55.77 -9.36
C THR A 349 16.23 -54.54 -10.27
N THR A 350 15.86 -54.73 -11.54
CA THR A 350 15.75 -53.66 -12.55
C THR A 350 14.35 -53.03 -12.63
N ASN A 351 13.45 -53.37 -11.70
CA ASN A 351 12.04 -53.00 -11.79
C ASN A 351 11.75 -51.57 -11.31
N LYS A 352 10.59 -51.05 -11.72
CA LYS A 352 10.10 -49.71 -11.36
C LYS A 352 9.42 -49.72 -10.00
N GLY A 353 9.54 -48.61 -9.27
CA GLY A 353 8.85 -48.39 -8.00
C GLY A 353 7.32 -48.37 -8.18
N GLN A 354 6.61 -48.85 -7.17
CA GLN A 354 5.16 -48.96 -7.14
C GLN A 354 4.63 -48.40 -5.82
N CYS A 355 3.65 -47.50 -5.91
CA CYS A 355 3.02 -46.92 -4.74
C CYS A 355 1.88 -47.79 -4.20
N ALA A 356 2.24 -48.97 -3.71
CA ALA A 356 1.36 -49.91 -3.06
C ALA A 356 1.85 -50.23 -1.64
N SER A 357 0.92 -50.40 -0.71
CA SER A 357 1.19 -50.63 0.71
C SER A 357 0.55 -51.93 1.23
N ASP A 358 0.17 -52.81 0.31
CA ASP A 358 -0.37 -54.15 0.53
C ASP A 358 0.76 -55.20 0.72
N TYR A 359 1.62 -55.01 1.72
CA TYR A 359 2.72 -55.94 2.00
C TYR A 359 2.99 -56.10 3.50
N THR A 360 3.54 -57.26 3.86
CA THR A 360 3.98 -57.60 5.23
C THR A 360 5.47 -57.30 5.41
N GLU A 361 5.85 -56.76 6.58
CA GLU A 361 7.28 -56.54 6.91
C GLU A 361 8.06 -57.87 6.91
N GLY A 362 9.28 -57.86 6.34
CA GLY A 362 10.18 -59.02 6.28
C GLY A 362 10.37 -59.63 4.89
N THR A 363 9.45 -59.39 3.96
CA THR A 363 9.73 -59.51 2.53
C THR A 363 10.19 -58.15 2.03
N ALA A 364 11.34 -58.05 1.36
CA ALA A 364 11.63 -56.88 0.51
C ALA A 364 10.33 -56.54 -0.23
N ALA A 365 9.81 -55.31 -0.16
CA ALA A 365 8.45 -55.02 -0.63
C ALA A 365 8.27 -55.16 -2.16
N GLN A 366 9.20 -55.83 -2.87
CA GLN A 366 9.17 -56.16 -4.30
C GLN A 366 8.82 -54.93 -5.15
N ASN A 367 9.54 -53.84 -4.92
CA ASN A 367 9.36 -52.53 -5.55
C ASN A 367 8.19 -51.70 -5.02
N LYS A 368 7.51 -52.12 -3.96
CA LYS A 368 6.36 -51.40 -3.38
C LYS A 368 6.78 -50.38 -2.32
N GLY A 369 5.85 -49.51 -1.92
CA GLY A 369 6.15 -48.37 -1.06
C GLY A 369 4.93 -47.56 -0.64
N VAL A 370 5.07 -46.86 0.48
CA VAL A 370 4.08 -45.88 0.96
C VAL A 370 4.39 -44.55 0.29
N CYS A 371 3.93 -44.42 -0.96
CA CYS A 371 4.21 -43.28 -1.81
C CYS A 371 3.00 -42.85 -2.65
N ILE A 372 3.17 -41.79 -3.44
CA ILE A 372 2.22 -41.30 -4.46
C ILE A 372 2.98 -41.14 -5.78
N SER A 373 2.44 -41.65 -6.89
CA SER A 373 3.01 -41.41 -8.23
C SER A 373 2.35 -40.20 -8.91
N TYR A 374 3.11 -39.14 -9.16
CA TYR A 374 2.70 -37.95 -9.92
C TYR A 374 3.12 -37.99 -11.39
N THR A 375 3.67 -39.11 -11.88
CA THR A 375 4.26 -39.20 -13.22
C THR A 375 3.31 -38.73 -14.33
N GLU A 376 2.02 -39.05 -14.22
CA GLU A 376 1.01 -38.61 -15.21
C GLU A 376 0.76 -37.09 -15.16
N GLN A 377 0.72 -36.51 -13.97
CA GLN A 377 0.43 -35.09 -13.74
C GLN A 377 1.60 -34.23 -14.18
N LEU A 378 2.83 -34.69 -13.94
CA LEU A 378 4.05 -34.01 -14.38
C LEU A 378 4.21 -33.97 -15.90
N ALA A 379 3.55 -34.89 -16.63
CA ALA A 379 3.50 -34.86 -18.09
C ALA A 379 2.46 -33.85 -18.64
N LYS A 380 1.58 -33.32 -17.79
CA LYS A 380 0.52 -32.38 -18.19
C LYS A 380 0.95 -30.92 -17.96
N PRO A 381 0.53 -29.98 -18.82
CA PRO A 381 0.79 -28.55 -18.62
C PRO A 381 0.18 -28.00 -17.31
N THR A 382 -0.95 -28.58 -16.89
CA THR A 382 -1.65 -28.21 -15.64
C THR A 382 -0.88 -28.67 -14.39
N GLY A 383 -0.04 -29.69 -14.49
CA GLY A 383 0.70 -30.25 -13.37
C GLY A 383 -0.21 -30.91 -12.34
N ILE A 384 0.25 -30.90 -11.08
CA ILE A 384 -0.49 -31.43 -9.94
C ILE A 384 -1.64 -30.46 -9.58
N PRO A 385 -2.91 -30.91 -9.51
CA PRO A 385 -4.07 -30.04 -9.32
C PRO A 385 -3.98 -29.08 -8.12
N TRP A 386 -3.67 -29.59 -6.92
CA TRP A 386 -3.58 -28.71 -5.75
C TRP A 386 -2.43 -27.70 -5.87
N MET A 387 -1.33 -28.05 -6.56
CA MET A 387 -0.23 -27.12 -6.82
C MET A 387 -0.66 -26.02 -7.80
N ALA A 388 -1.47 -26.36 -8.81
CA ALA A 388 -2.04 -25.38 -9.73
C ALA A 388 -2.93 -24.37 -8.99
N ALA A 389 -3.79 -24.85 -8.08
CA ALA A 389 -4.59 -23.98 -7.21
C ALA A 389 -3.70 -23.10 -6.30
N ALA A 390 -2.65 -23.65 -5.71
CA ALA A 390 -1.70 -22.86 -4.90
C ALA A 390 -0.99 -21.77 -5.70
N ARG A 391 -0.60 -22.05 -6.94
CA ARG A 391 -0.03 -21.05 -7.87
C ARG A 391 -1.04 -19.96 -8.21
N THR A 392 -2.30 -20.32 -8.42
CA THR A 392 -3.39 -19.35 -8.59
C THR A 392 -3.52 -18.42 -7.38
N GLY A 393 -3.47 -18.97 -6.17
CA GLY A 393 -3.43 -18.18 -4.93
C GLY A 393 -2.25 -17.20 -4.90
N ALA A 394 -1.05 -17.66 -5.26
CA ALA A 394 0.14 -16.81 -5.36
C ALA A 394 -0.02 -15.67 -6.39
N MET A 395 -0.67 -15.93 -7.53
CA MET A 395 -0.96 -14.90 -8.53
C MET A 395 -1.90 -13.82 -7.98
N HIS A 396 -2.94 -14.19 -7.23
CA HIS A 396 -3.86 -13.23 -6.61
C HIS A 396 -3.17 -12.40 -5.54
N LEU A 397 -2.28 -12.99 -4.71
CA LEU A 397 -1.44 -12.24 -3.77
C LEU A 397 -0.53 -11.22 -4.48
N LYS A 398 0.06 -11.59 -5.63
CA LYS A 398 0.87 -10.67 -6.44
C LYS A 398 0.03 -9.50 -6.99
N LYS A 399 -1.19 -9.78 -7.46
CA LYS A 399 -2.14 -8.76 -7.93
C LYS A 399 -2.57 -7.83 -6.79
N LEU A 400 -2.88 -8.38 -5.61
CA LEU A 400 -3.21 -7.63 -4.40
C LEU A 400 -2.11 -6.61 -4.06
N LYS A 401 -0.85 -7.06 -4.00
CA LYS A 401 0.30 -6.18 -3.73
C LYS A 401 0.44 -5.08 -4.78
N ARG A 402 0.27 -5.40 -6.06
CA ARG A 402 0.33 -4.43 -7.16
C ARG A 402 -0.77 -3.36 -7.04
N LEU A 403 -2.00 -3.76 -6.73
CA LEU A 403 -3.12 -2.82 -6.55
C LEU A 403 -2.86 -1.87 -5.38
N PHE A 404 -2.33 -2.38 -4.27
CA PHE A 404 -1.94 -1.53 -3.15
C PHE A 404 -0.89 -0.49 -3.56
N THR A 405 0.16 -0.91 -4.26
CA THR A 405 1.18 0.03 -4.79
C THR A 405 0.59 1.08 -5.74
N GLN A 406 -0.45 0.74 -6.50
CA GLN A 406 -1.15 1.70 -7.36
C GLN A 406 -2.02 2.70 -6.57
N ALA A 407 -2.51 2.31 -5.39
CA ALA A 407 -3.32 3.19 -4.54
C ALA A 407 -2.49 4.19 -3.75
N THR A 408 -1.26 3.83 -3.36
CA THR A 408 -0.38 4.68 -2.54
C THR A 408 -0.17 6.10 -3.09
N PRO A 409 0.06 6.32 -4.40
CA PRO A 409 0.20 7.67 -4.96
C PRO A 409 -1.05 8.54 -4.84
N PHE A 410 -2.26 7.95 -4.85
CA PHE A 410 -3.51 8.71 -4.67
C PHE A 410 -3.66 9.20 -3.23
N ILE A 411 -3.27 8.37 -2.26
CA ILE A 411 -3.21 8.77 -0.85
C ILE A 411 -2.22 9.94 -0.68
N ALA A 412 -0.98 9.78 -1.18
CA ALA A 412 0.05 10.81 -1.06
C ALA A 412 -0.35 12.15 -1.72
N GLN A 413 -0.98 12.10 -2.91
CA GLN A 413 -1.51 13.31 -3.56
C GLN A 413 -2.63 13.96 -2.74
N SER A 414 -3.50 13.16 -2.11
CA SER A 414 -4.59 13.69 -1.28
C SER A 414 -4.05 14.41 -0.03
N VAL A 415 -3.04 13.83 0.63
CA VAL A 415 -2.33 14.47 1.76
C VAL A 415 -1.63 15.76 1.32
N SER A 416 -0.99 15.76 0.16
CA SER A 416 -0.37 16.98 -0.39
C SER A 416 -1.39 18.11 -0.59
N ILE A 417 -2.58 17.78 -1.10
CA ILE A 417 -3.66 18.76 -1.28
C ILE A 417 -4.16 19.28 0.09
N GLN A 418 -4.27 18.41 1.09
CA GLN A 418 -4.60 18.83 2.46
C GLN A 418 -3.61 19.88 2.96
N HIS A 419 -2.30 19.62 2.85
CA HIS A 419 -1.28 20.58 3.24
C HIS A 419 -1.34 21.88 2.43
N GLN A 420 -1.67 21.82 1.14
CA GLN A 420 -1.87 23.02 0.31
C GLN A 420 -3.03 23.88 0.84
N MET A 421 -4.16 23.27 1.18
CA MET A 421 -5.31 23.99 1.76
C MET A 421 -4.96 24.61 3.12
N GLU A 422 -4.28 23.87 4.01
CA GLU A 422 -3.83 24.40 5.30
C GLU A 422 -2.88 25.60 5.12
N SER A 423 -1.92 25.48 4.20
CA SER A 423 -0.97 26.54 3.88
C SER A 423 -1.66 27.80 3.37
N LEU A 424 -2.67 27.65 2.51
CA LEU A 424 -3.48 28.77 2.01
C LEU A 424 -4.27 29.47 3.11
N LEU A 425 -4.80 28.73 4.10
CA LEU A 425 -5.45 29.34 5.27
C LEU A 425 -4.46 30.16 6.10
N LEU A 426 -3.25 29.62 6.33
CA LEU A 426 -2.22 30.28 7.13
C LEU A 426 -1.62 31.51 6.41
N MET A 427 -1.43 31.43 5.10
CA MET A 427 -0.87 32.52 4.28
C MET A 427 -1.91 33.52 3.79
N GLY A 428 -3.21 33.32 4.09
CA GLY A 428 -4.30 34.13 3.54
C GLY A 428 -4.22 35.63 3.83
N HIS A 429 -3.41 36.09 4.79
CA HIS A 429 -3.15 37.52 4.99
C HIS A 429 -2.41 38.17 3.81
N LEU A 430 -1.63 37.39 3.07
CA LEU A 430 -0.88 37.83 1.89
C LEU A 430 -1.77 37.89 0.62
N LEU A 431 -2.99 37.33 0.67
CA LEU A 431 -3.91 37.22 -0.46
C LEU A 431 -4.96 38.35 -0.52
N THR A 432 -4.85 39.39 0.32
CA THR A 432 -5.74 40.56 0.22
C THR A 432 -5.49 41.28 -1.11
N PRO A 433 -6.52 41.51 -1.94
CA PRO A 433 -6.39 42.45 -3.04
C PRO A 433 -5.98 43.81 -2.48
N ALA A 434 -5.08 44.52 -3.16
CA ALA A 434 -4.88 45.94 -2.89
C ALA A 434 -6.26 46.62 -2.86
N PRO A 435 -6.55 47.48 -1.87
CA PRO A 435 -7.87 48.06 -1.71
C PRO A 435 -8.28 48.71 -3.02
N THR A 436 -9.42 48.27 -3.57
CA THR A 436 -10.09 48.93 -4.68
C THR A 436 -10.29 50.38 -4.26
N ARG A 437 -9.72 51.32 -5.03
CA ARG A 437 -9.91 52.75 -4.84
C ARG A 437 -11.41 53.07 -4.96
N GLY A 438 -12.10 53.16 -3.81
CA GLY A 438 -13.28 54.01 -3.63
C GLY A 438 -12.84 55.47 -3.48
N PRO A 439 -13.76 56.43 -3.66
CA PRO A 439 -13.44 57.78 -4.10
C PRO A 439 -12.50 58.51 -3.14
N GLU A 440 -11.49 59.13 -3.74
CA GLU A 440 -10.49 60.03 -3.17
C GLU A 440 -10.71 60.45 -1.72
N ALA A 441 -10.09 59.71 -0.79
CA ALA A 441 -9.47 60.35 0.35
C ALA A 441 -8.09 60.81 -0.12
N ALA A 442 -7.93 62.13 -0.25
CA ALA A 442 -6.73 62.80 -0.72
C ALA A 442 -5.47 62.29 0.01
N SER A 443 -4.59 61.64 -0.75
CA SER A 443 -3.22 61.37 -0.31
C SER A 443 -2.40 62.63 -0.55
N ASN A 444 -1.90 63.25 0.52
CA ASN A 444 -0.97 64.39 0.50
C ASN A 444 0.43 63.95 0.01
N GLN A 445 0.53 63.49 -1.23
CA GLN A 445 1.79 63.42 -1.96
C GLN A 445 1.63 64.22 -3.24
N PRO A 446 2.56 65.15 -3.55
CA PRO A 446 2.49 65.94 -4.78
C PRO A 446 2.51 64.98 -5.97
N SER A 447 1.56 65.16 -6.88
CA SER A 447 1.40 64.26 -8.03
C SER A 447 2.65 64.28 -8.91
N VAL A 448 2.88 63.20 -9.67
CA VAL A 448 3.99 63.13 -10.63
C VAL A 448 3.90 64.28 -11.66
N GLU A 449 2.70 64.77 -11.95
CA GLU A 449 2.46 65.94 -12.79
C GLU A 449 2.92 67.25 -12.14
N GLU A 450 2.71 67.44 -10.84
CA GLU A 450 3.23 68.62 -10.12
C GLU A 450 4.75 68.63 -10.02
N GLN A 451 5.38 67.46 -9.82
CA GLN A 451 6.85 67.35 -9.83
C GLN A 451 7.45 67.65 -11.21
N ASN A 452 6.78 67.22 -12.28
CA ASN A 452 7.24 67.49 -13.64
C ASN A 452 7.02 68.96 -14.05
N LYS A 453 5.93 69.59 -13.59
CA LYS A 453 5.63 71.01 -13.83
C LYS A 453 6.71 71.94 -13.26
N CYS A 454 7.19 71.69 -12.04
CA CYS A 454 8.25 72.51 -11.43
C CYS A 454 9.62 72.31 -12.07
N LYS A 455 9.93 71.09 -12.55
CA LYS A 455 11.22 70.79 -13.20
C LYS A 455 11.34 71.36 -14.62
N ALA A 456 10.22 71.52 -15.32
CA ALA A 456 10.18 72.02 -16.69
C ALA A 456 10.08 73.56 -16.82
N ALA A 457 10.16 74.30 -15.71
CA ALA A 457 10.03 75.75 -15.70
C ALA A 457 11.18 76.42 -16.49
N THR A 458 10.83 77.15 -17.55
CA THR A 458 11.77 77.91 -18.39
C THR A 458 12.22 79.22 -17.76
N ASN A 459 11.43 79.82 -16.86
CA ASN A 459 11.77 81.04 -16.13
C ASN A 459 12.05 80.73 -14.66
N LYS A 460 13.33 80.61 -14.29
CA LYS A 460 13.83 80.23 -12.96
C LYS A 460 14.09 81.46 -12.06
N THR A 461 13.13 82.38 -11.98
CA THR A 461 13.10 83.48 -10.98
C THR A 461 12.06 83.20 -9.91
N VAL A 462 12.11 83.93 -8.79
CA VAL A 462 11.16 83.81 -7.68
C VAL A 462 9.71 83.94 -8.18
N GLU A 463 9.43 84.97 -8.98
CA GLU A 463 8.09 85.24 -9.52
C GLU A 463 7.69 84.20 -10.57
N GLY A 464 8.63 83.72 -11.39
CA GLY A 464 8.40 82.71 -12.42
C GLY A 464 8.01 81.35 -11.85
N CYS A 465 8.66 80.93 -10.76
CA CYS A 465 8.33 79.70 -10.05
C CYS A 465 7.00 79.80 -9.30
N GLU A 466 6.70 80.96 -8.72
CA GLU A 466 5.44 81.17 -8.00
C GLU A 466 4.23 81.17 -8.94
N ALA A 467 4.36 81.77 -10.14
CA ALA A 467 3.29 81.78 -11.15
C ALA A 467 2.85 80.38 -11.61
N ILE A 468 3.73 79.37 -11.50
CA ILE A 468 3.41 77.97 -11.82
C ILE A 468 3.07 77.12 -10.58
N GLY A 469 3.00 77.73 -9.39
CA GLY A 469 2.65 77.06 -8.14
C GLY A 469 3.81 76.33 -7.45
N CYS A 470 5.05 76.68 -7.78
CA CYS A 470 6.27 76.08 -7.23
C CYS A 470 6.98 77.06 -6.27
N GLY A 471 7.78 76.56 -5.33
CA GLY A 471 8.71 77.35 -4.53
C GLY A 471 10.04 77.55 -5.27
N TYR A 472 10.71 78.68 -5.04
CA TYR A 472 12.05 78.93 -5.60
C TYR A 472 13.14 78.50 -4.62
N ASP A 473 14.10 77.71 -5.09
CA ASP A 473 15.29 77.34 -4.34
C ASP A 473 16.42 78.33 -4.69
N GLU A 474 16.70 79.27 -3.80
CA GLU A 474 17.75 80.28 -4.00
C GLU A 474 19.16 79.70 -4.09
N ASN A 475 19.41 78.56 -3.44
CA ASN A 475 20.73 77.91 -3.45
C ASN A 475 21.01 77.19 -4.76
N LYS A 476 19.98 76.61 -5.37
CA LYS A 476 20.10 75.87 -6.64
C LYS A 476 19.67 76.69 -7.86
N LYS A 477 19.02 77.84 -7.64
CA LYS A 477 18.39 78.68 -8.67
C LYS A 477 17.38 77.92 -9.53
N GLU A 478 16.52 77.11 -8.90
CA GLU A 478 15.53 76.26 -9.58
C GLU A 478 14.16 76.26 -8.88
N CYS A 479 13.09 75.97 -9.62
CA CYS A 479 11.76 75.79 -9.04
C CYS A 479 11.60 74.38 -8.45
N LYS A 480 10.99 74.28 -7.26
CA LYS A 480 10.68 73.02 -6.57
C LYS A 480 9.23 72.98 -6.07
N PRO A 481 8.65 71.79 -5.86
CA PRO A 481 7.34 71.69 -5.19
C PRO A 481 7.41 72.26 -3.78
N LYS A 482 6.40 73.03 -3.36
CA LYS A 482 6.30 73.58 -1.99
C LYS A 482 6.12 72.41 -1.01
N THR A 483 6.95 72.35 0.04
CA THR A 483 6.87 71.31 1.09
C THR A 483 5.95 71.82 2.21
N GLY A 484 4.99 70.99 2.65
CA GLY A 484 4.05 71.35 3.72
C GLY A 484 4.75 71.53 5.07
N THR A 485 4.26 72.49 5.85
CA THR A 485 4.84 72.98 7.11
C THR A 485 4.91 71.93 8.22
N GLU A 486 6.05 71.87 8.91
CA GLU A 486 6.38 70.94 10.00
C GLU A 486 5.62 71.24 11.30
N ASN A 487 5.24 70.18 12.03
CA ASN A 487 5.11 70.23 13.49
C ASN A 487 6.10 69.22 14.09
N THR A 488 7.13 69.76 14.74
CA THR A 488 8.07 69.11 15.65
C THR A 488 7.37 68.50 16.87
N VAL A 489 7.78 67.30 17.31
CA VAL A 489 8.40 67.00 18.63
C VAL A 489 8.91 65.53 18.70
N GLU A 490 10.20 65.45 18.95
CA GLU A 490 11.06 64.49 19.69
C GLU A 490 10.89 62.95 19.75
N THR A 491 12.08 62.37 19.64
CA THR A 491 12.65 61.01 19.77
C THR A 491 12.43 60.26 21.09
N GLY A 492 12.26 58.93 20.97
CA GLY A 492 12.55 57.92 21.99
C GLY A 492 12.58 56.51 21.41
N THR A 493 13.66 55.76 21.66
CA THR A 493 14.12 54.55 20.95
C THR A 493 13.79 53.23 21.67
N GLY A 494 13.61 52.13 20.91
CA GLY A 494 13.69 50.71 21.33
C GLY A 494 12.33 50.05 21.65
N ASP A 495 11.92 48.87 21.17
CA ASP A 495 12.68 47.68 20.74
C ASP A 495 11.74 46.78 19.89
N GLY A 496 12.22 46.20 18.78
CA GLY A 496 11.38 45.46 17.82
C GLY A 496 12.11 44.38 17.03
N ALA A 497 11.85 43.13 17.41
CA ALA A 497 12.41 41.88 16.87
C ALA A 497 12.09 41.62 15.38
N PRO A 498 12.84 40.72 14.70
CA PRO A 498 13.08 40.78 13.26
C PRO A 498 12.13 39.89 12.45
N GLY A 499 11.71 40.35 11.27
CA GLY A 499 11.23 39.42 10.23
C GLY A 499 10.21 39.95 9.25
N ALA A 500 10.52 41.00 8.48
CA ALA A 500 9.75 41.31 7.27
C ALA A 500 10.54 42.23 6.31
N ALA A 501 11.46 41.66 5.52
CA ALA A 501 11.97 42.31 4.30
C ALA A 501 12.76 41.30 3.46
N ALA A 502 12.08 40.47 2.68
CA ALA A 502 12.73 39.72 1.59
C ALA A 502 11.67 39.17 0.62
N SER A 503 11.04 40.02 -0.19
CA SER A 503 10.31 39.53 -1.37
C SER A 503 10.29 40.49 -2.57
N ALA A 504 11.01 41.62 -2.54
CA ALA A 504 11.12 42.54 -3.68
C ALA A 504 12.57 42.78 -4.19
N GLY A 505 13.58 42.12 -3.61
CA GLY A 505 14.99 42.52 -3.79
C GLY A 505 15.76 41.85 -4.94
N CYS A 506 15.56 40.56 -5.25
CA CYS A 506 16.51 39.87 -6.13
C CYS A 506 16.47 40.31 -7.60
N ALA A 507 15.34 40.87 -8.06
CA ALA A 507 15.18 41.31 -9.45
C ALA A 507 15.90 42.63 -9.78
N THR A 508 16.39 43.38 -8.78
CA THR A 508 17.14 44.63 -9.00
C THR A 508 18.62 44.40 -9.32
N HIS A 509 19.16 43.22 -8.97
CA HIS A 509 20.54 42.82 -9.30
C HIS A 509 20.66 42.48 -10.78
N LYS A 510 21.33 43.36 -11.55
CA LYS A 510 21.50 43.19 -13.00
C LYS A 510 22.73 42.37 -13.37
N ASP A 511 23.63 42.13 -12.43
CA ASP A 511 24.86 41.36 -12.63
C ASP A 511 24.95 40.18 -11.66
N LYS A 512 25.69 39.15 -12.08
CA LYS A 512 25.83 37.89 -11.33
C LYS A 512 26.53 38.10 -9.98
N THR A 513 27.50 39.01 -9.92
CA THR A 513 28.32 39.23 -8.74
C THR A 513 27.50 39.89 -7.62
N THR A 514 26.68 40.90 -7.92
CA THR A 514 25.80 41.52 -6.93
C THR A 514 24.70 40.57 -6.47
N CYS A 515 24.17 39.75 -7.39
CA CYS A 515 23.18 38.72 -7.07
C CYS A 515 23.69 37.65 -6.09
N GLU A 516 24.88 37.09 -6.33
CA GLU A 516 25.44 36.01 -5.51
C GLU A 516 26.00 36.50 -4.16
N ASN A 517 26.21 37.81 -4.03
CA ASN A 517 26.63 38.47 -2.79
C ASN A 517 25.45 38.91 -1.90
N ASP A 518 24.20 38.81 -2.38
CA ASP A 518 23.00 39.07 -1.58
C ASP A 518 22.69 37.89 -0.65
N LYS A 519 23.41 37.86 0.47
CA LYS A 519 23.26 36.90 1.56
C LYS A 519 22.97 37.60 2.87
N LYS A 520 22.18 36.93 3.73
CA LYS A 520 22.01 37.32 5.13
C LYS A 520 22.48 36.18 6.03
N GLY A 521 23.63 36.38 6.68
CA GLY A 521 24.33 35.32 7.41
C GLY A 521 24.82 34.23 6.45
N ASP A 522 24.58 32.96 6.79
CA ASP A 522 24.96 31.79 5.98
C ASP A 522 23.93 31.40 4.91
N LYS A 523 22.83 32.16 4.76
CA LYS A 523 21.76 31.89 3.79
C LYS A 523 21.83 32.85 2.60
N GLN A 524 21.83 32.27 1.40
CA GLN A 524 21.73 33.01 0.13
C GLN A 524 20.28 33.44 -0.10
N ASN A 525 20.04 34.76 -0.23
CA ASN A 525 18.70 35.30 -0.47
C ASN A 525 18.36 35.23 -1.97
N CYS A 526 19.37 35.39 -2.83
CA CYS A 526 19.24 35.41 -4.27
C CYS A 526 20.23 34.43 -4.94
N ALA A 527 19.87 33.92 -6.13
CA ALA A 527 20.70 33.02 -6.91
C ALA A 527 20.55 33.30 -8.40
N TRP A 528 21.68 33.30 -9.12
CA TRP A 528 21.71 33.46 -10.57
C TRP A 528 21.39 32.12 -11.25
N ARG A 529 20.20 32.00 -11.84
CA ARG A 529 19.72 30.73 -12.44
C ARG A 529 18.74 30.93 -13.60
N LYS A 530 18.59 29.89 -14.43
CA LYS A 530 17.50 29.76 -15.41
C LYS A 530 16.14 29.59 -14.73
N GLY A 531 15.07 29.92 -15.45
CA GLY A 531 13.69 29.75 -14.97
C GLY A 531 13.27 28.28 -14.91
N LYS A 532 12.30 27.94 -14.05
CA LYS A 532 11.61 26.64 -14.10
C LYS A 532 10.36 26.74 -14.98
N ASP A 533 9.91 25.62 -15.53
CA ASP A 533 8.69 25.56 -16.33
C ASP A 533 7.49 26.10 -15.56
N GLY A 534 6.83 27.11 -16.15
CA GLY A 534 5.69 27.82 -15.54
C GLY A 534 6.03 29.05 -14.69
N GLU A 535 7.31 29.41 -14.50
CA GLU A 535 7.68 30.63 -13.76
C GLU A 535 7.85 31.88 -14.65
N THR A 536 8.19 31.79 -15.96
CA THR A 536 8.46 32.96 -16.83
C THR A 536 8.43 32.67 -18.34
N ASP A 537 8.25 33.73 -19.15
CA ASP A 537 8.23 33.77 -20.63
C ASP A 537 9.59 33.47 -21.33
N GLU A 538 10.70 33.42 -20.56
CA GLU A 538 12.07 33.18 -21.05
C GLU A 538 12.79 32.11 -20.19
N PRO A 539 12.45 30.82 -20.33
CA PRO A 539 12.97 29.75 -19.46
C PRO A 539 14.49 29.52 -19.59
N GLU A 540 15.05 29.79 -20.77
CA GLU A 540 16.46 29.53 -21.10
C GLU A 540 17.44 30.61 -20.61
N LYS A 541 16.96 31.76 -20.12
CA LYS A 541 17.81 32.91 -19.78
C LYS A 541 18.15 32.95 -18.29
N GLU A 542 19.45 33.00 -17.98
CA GLU A 542 19.93 33.14 -16.60
C GLU A 542 19.74 34.58 -16.10
N LYS A 543 19.10 34.71 -14.92
CA LYS A 543 18.89 35.99 -14.23
C LYS A 543 18.94 35.75 -12.71
N CYS A 544 19.09 36.82 -11.94
CA CYS A 544 19.02 36.77 -10.48
C CYS A 544 17.58 36.49 -10.02
N ARG A 545 17.37 35.43 -9.22
CA ARG A 545 16.05 34.98 -8.74
C ARG A 545 16.12 34.62 -7.26
N ASN A 546 14.98 34.64 -6.56
CA ASN A 546 14.92 34.27 -5.13
C ASN A 546 15.48 32.86 -4.91
N GLY A 547 16.39 32.73 -3.94
CA GLY A 547 16.99 31.45 -3.55
C GLY A 547 16.08 30.69 -2.60
N SER A 548 15.38 29.66 -3.10
CA SER A 548 14.65 28.73 -2.23
C SER A 548 15.56 27.58 -1.81
N PHE A 549 15.86 27.52 -0.51
CA PHE A 549 16.38 26.37 0.27
C PHE A 549 17.26 25.36 -0.47
N LEU A 550 18.57 25.62 -0.49
CA LEU A 550 19.55 24.53 -0.49
C LEU A 550 19.78 24.12 0.96
N VAL A 551 19.12 23.04 1.38
CA VAL A 551 19.62 22.22 2.50
C VAL A 551 21.06 21.87 2.15
N THR A 552 21.98 22.27 3.01
CA THR A 552 23.42 22.08 2.85
C THR A 552 23.72 20.60 2.60
N LYS A 553 24.18 20.32 1.39
CA LYS A 553 24.82 19.05 0.99
C LYS A 553 26.03 18.80 1.90
N LYS A 554 25.83 18.03 2.97
CA LYS A 554 26.87 17.25 3.66
C LYS A 554 26.39 15.84 4.03
N LEU A 555 25.60 15.22 3.14
CA LEU A 555 25.52 13.75 3.09
C LEU A 555 26.50 13.28 2.02
N ALA A 556 27.55 12.61 2.48
CA ALA A 556 28.61 12.04 1.67
C ALA A 556 28.02 11.13 0.58
N MET A 557 28.39 11.44 -0.66
CA MET A 557 28.07 10.69 -1.86
C MET A 557 29.02 9.48 -1.92
N ASN A 558 28.60 8.33 -1.39
CA ASN A 558 29.23 7.06 -1.76
C ASN A 558 28.61 6.60 -3.09
N SER A 559 29.44 6.65 -4.12
CA SER A 559 29.20 6.24 -5.50
C SER A 559 28.79 4.77 -5.62
N ALA A 560 27.69 4.51 -6.34
CA ALA A 560 27.49 3.23 -7.01
C ALA A 560 27.11 3.51 -8.47
N SER A 561 28.11 3.35 -9.33
CA SER A 561 28.04 3.51 -10.77
C SER A 561 27.09 2.47 -11.37
N PHE A 562 26.15 2.92 -12.19
CA PHE A 562 25.46 2.07 -13.16
C PHE A 562 26.46 1.72 -14.27
N VAL A 563 26.75 0.43 -14.44
CA VAL A 563 27.39 -0.10 -15.65
C VAL A 563 26.47 -1.19 -16.19
N SER A 564 25.92 -0.93 -17.38
CA SER A 564 25.32 -1.92 -18.27
C SER A 564 26.31 -3.04 -18.58
N PHE A 565 25.87 -4.29 -18.60
CA PHE A 565 26.42 -5.28 -19.54
C PHE A 565 25.35 -6.28 -20.00
N VAL A 566 25.35 -6.44 -21.33
CA VAL A 566 24.65 -7.40 -22.17
C VAL A 566 25.59 -8.59 -22.42
N ALA A 567 25.03 -9.80 -22.55
CA ALA A 567 25.61 -11.07 -23.05
C ALA A 567 26.79 -11.65 -22.22
N ILE A 568 26.88 -12.94 -21.92
CA ILE A 568 26.59 -14.18 -22.68
C ILE A 568 25.77 -15.16 -21.82
#